data_AF-A0A2H5X5J7-F1
#
_entry.id   AF-A0A2H5X5J7-F1
#
_cell.length_a   1.000
_cell.length_b   1.000
_cell.length_c   1.000
_cell.angle_alpha   90.00
_cell.angle_beta   90.00
_cell.angle_gamma   90.00
#
_symmetry.space_group_name_H-M   'P 1'
#
loop_
_entity.id
_entity.type
_entity.pdbx_description
1 polymer ?
#
loop_
_entity_poly.entity_id
_entity_poly.type
_entity_poly.pdbx_seq_one_letter_code
_entity_poly.pdbx_strand_id
1 'polypeptide(L)'
;MKRRAFTLIELLVVIAIIAILAAILFPVFSQAREAARKSSCLSNSKQFGTAILMYAQDYDEAIVPWFKIREYPGQPLNERFWFGLLHPYIKSTLVPPDPGRTYTVGGQPAGLHRCPSWSQERYMEGVNMPDCYPGEMDPYWPPTQVFAHYGIVFQMASRIGSGTQQDPFFHFPGSLCYPPSMGGLTRYMPEIKRPAETILIGDGITMLDKGPTYVVISIGCESAKIHQDGANFTFLDGHAKNIKRNPERYLQSTVENGQTVWFSRYFCFSME
;
A
#
# COMPACT_ATOMS: atom_id res chain seq x y z
N MET A 1 53.72 43.05 7.25
CA MET A 1 52.86 42.02 6.63
C MET A 1 52.05 42.65 5.50
N LYS A 2 52.28 42.28 4.23
CA LYS A 2 51.40 42.71 3.12
C LYS A 2 50.06 41.98 3.26
N ARG A 3 48.97 42.70 3.54
CA ARG A 3 47.61 42.14 3.44
C ARG A 3 47.29 41.91 1.97
N ARG A 4 46.99 40.67 1.57
CA ARG A 4 46.46 40.38 0.23
C ARG A 4 45.03 40.91 0.18
N ALA A 5 44.78 41.89 -0.69
CA ALA A 5 43.43 42.38 -0.95
C ALA A 5 42.76 41.46 -1.97
N PHE A 6 41.55 41.00 -1.65
CA PHE A 6 40.74 40.17 -2.54
C PHE A 6 40.12 41.06 -3.62
N THR A 7 40.30 40.71 -4.88
CA THR A 7 39.74 41.51 -5.99
C THR A 7 38.26 41.15 -6.22
N LEU A 8 37.49 42.11 -6.73
CA LEU A 8 36.08 41.90 -7.06
C LEU A 8 35.88 40.80 -8.11
N ILE A 9 36.83 40.65 -9.04
CA ILE A 9 36.80 39.61 -10.08
C ILE A 9 36.98 38.21 -9.46
N GLU A 10 37.91 38.04 -8.52
CA GLU A 10 38.10 36.77 -7.82
C GLU A 10 36.83 36.35 -7.07
N LEU A 11 36.13 37.30 -6.44
CA LEU A 11 34.85 37.02 -5.78
C LEU A 11 33.76 36.65 -6.78
N LEU A 12 33.68 37.36 -7.89
CA LEU A 12 32.66 37.15 -8.92
C LEU A 12 32.81 35.78 -9.61
N VAL A 13 34.04 35.36 -9.89
CA VAL A 13 34.30 34.04 -10.48
C VAL A 13 33.91 32.93 -9.50
N VAL A 14 34.20 33.08 -8.20
CA VAL A 14 33.85 32.07 -7.19
C VAL A 14 32.34 31.91 -7.07
N ILE A 15 31.58 33.01 -6.97
CA ILE A 15 30.11 32.91 -6.90
C ILE A 15 29.52 32.32 -8.19
N ALA A 16 30.11 32.62 -9.36
CA ALA A 16 29.67 32.06 -10.63
C ALA A 16 29.88 30.54 -10.67
N ILE A 17 31.04 30.04 -10.22
CA ILE A 17 31.31 28.61 -10.13
C ILE A 17 30.35 27.94 -9.14
N ILE A 18 30.15 28.52 -7.95
CA ILE A 18 29.20 27.99 -6.96
C ILE A 18 27.78 27.93 -7.54
N ALA A 19 27.34 28.96 -8.27
CA ALA A 19 26.03 29.00 -8.90
C ALA A 19 25.87 27.87 -9.94
N ILE A 20 26.87 27.64 -10.78
CA ILE A 20 26.86 26.55 -11.79
C ILE A 20 26.81 25.19 -11.10
N LEU A 21 27.65 24.97 -10.09
CA LEU A 21 27.68 23.70 -9.34
C LEU A 21 26.35 23.45 -8.62
N ALA A 22 25.79 24.46 -7.97
CA ALA A 22 24.51 24.37 -7.29
C ALA A 22 23.36 24.07 -8.28
N ALA A 23 23.36 24.70 -9.45
CA ALA A 23 22.35 24.49 -10.49
C ALA A 23 22.30 23.03 -10.99
N ILE A 24 23.44 22.33 -11.06
CA ILE A 24 23.50 20.91 -11.43
C ILE A 24 23.21 20.01 -10.22
N LEU A 25 23.71 20.38 -9.04
CA LEU A 25 23.61 19.54 -7.85
C LEU A 25 22.18 19.44 -7.32
N PHE A 26 21.40 20.53 -7.33
CA PHE A 26 20.03 20.52 -6.81
C PHE A 26 19.07 19.54 -7.52
N PRO A 27 18.95 19.50 -8.86
CA PRO A 27 18.06 18.55 -9.52
C PRO A 27 18.50 17.10 -9.30
N VAL A 28 19.81 16.82 -9.35
CA VAL A 28 20.35 15.47 -9.11
C VAL A 28 20.10 15.03 -7.67
N PHE A 29 20.33 15.92 -6.70
CA PHE A 29 20.09 15.65 -5.29
C PHE A 29 18.60 15.40 -5.00
N SER A 30 17.70 16.14 -5.63
CA SER A 30 16.25 15.94 -5.53
C SER A 30 15.83 14.54 -6.02
N GLN A 31 16.34 14.12 -7.19
CA GLN A 31 16.09 12.78 -7.73
C GLN A 31 16.65 11.67 -6.84
N ALA A 32 17.90 11.83 -6.36
CA ALA A 32 18.53 10.88 -5.45
C ALA A 32 17.74 10.72 -4.14
N ARG A 33 17.25 11.84 -3.58
CA ARG A 33 16.42 11.84 -2.37
C ARG A 33 15.09 11.12 -2.61
N GLU A 34 14.41 11.35 -3.72
CA GLU A 34 13.17 10.62 -4.04
C GLU A 34 13.43 9.12 -4.23
N ALA A 35 14.50 8.75 -4.94
CA ALA A 35 14.88 7.35 -5.11
C ALA A 35 15.11 6.66 -3.75
N ALA A 36 15.81 7.32 -2.82
CA ALA A 36 16.02 6.81 -1.46
C ALA A 36 14.70 6.64 -0.68
N ARG A 37 13.78 7.61 -0.77
CA ARG A 37 12.46 7.52 -0.14
C ARG A 37 11.63 6.38 -0.74
N LYS A 38 11.66 6.21 -2.07
CA LYS A 38 11.03 5.09 -2.76
C LYS A 38 11.58 3.74 -2.30
N SER A 39 12.90 3.58 -2.25
CA SER A 39 13.53 2.36 -1.72
C SER A 39 13.14 2.09 -0.27
N SER A 40 12.97 3.13 0.54
CA SER A 40 12.48 3.00 1.91
C SER A 40 11.02 2.52 1.94
N CYS A 41 10.13 3.11 1.14
CA CYS A 41 8.73 2.66 1.06
C CYS A 41 8.62 1.21 0.54
N LEU A 42 9.45 0.82 -0.43
CA LEU A 42 9.52 -0.55 -0.95
C LEU A 42 10.01 -1.53 0.12
N SER A 43 11.03 -1.15 0.90
CA SER A 43 11.51 -1.96 2.03
C SER A 43 10.43 -2.14 3.09
N ASN A 44 9.65 -1.10 3.39
CA ASN A 44 8.52 -1.19 4.30
C ASN A 44 7.45 -2.16 3.77
N SER A 45 7.08 -2.04 2.49
CA SER A 45 6.12 -2.94 1.83
C SER A 45 6.57 -4.41 1.90
N LYS A 46 7.86 -4.68 1.63
CA LYS A 46 8.43 -6.03 1.74
C LYS A 46 8.39 -6.58 3.17
N GLN A 47 8.62 -5.73 4.18
CA GLN A 47 8.51 -6.13 5.59
C GLN A 47 7.06 -6.51 5.94
N PHE A 48 6.05 -5.81 5.40
CA PHE A 48 4.67 -6.26 5.53
C PHE A 48 4.42 -7.61 4.87
N GLY A 49 4.90 -7.84 3.63
CA GLY A 49 4.78 -9.16 3.00
C GLY A 49 5.41 -10.28 3.83
N THR A 50 6.59 -10.02 4.39
CA THR A 50 7.27 -10.96 5.30
C THR A 50 6.42 -11.24 6.55
N ALA A 51 5.87 -10.18 7.16
CA ALA A 51 5.00 -10.32 8.33
C ALA A 51 3.72 -11.10 8.02
N ILE A 52 3.15 -10.95 6.83
CA ILE A 52 1.97 -11.72 6.40
C ILE A 52 2.31 -13.19 6.23
N LEU A 53 3.48 -13.51 5.67
CA LEU A 53 3.93 -14.91 5.57
C LEU A 53 4.20 -15.52 6.95
N MET A 54 4.75 -14.77 7.89
CA MET A 54 4.89 -15.21 9.29
C MET A 54 3.53 -15.43 9.95
N TYR A 55 2.57 -14.53 9.71
CA TYR A 55 1.19 -14.71 10.18
C TYR A 55 0.60 -16.00 9.62
N ALA A 56 0.75 -16.28 8.33
CA ALA A 56 0.24 -17.51 7.73
C ALA A 56 0.80 -18.78 8.41
N GLN A 57 2.10 -18.78 8.74
CA GLN A 57 2.72 -19.90 9.46
C GLN A 57 2.11 -20.15 10.85
N ASP A 58 1.66 -19.09 11.54
CA ASP A 58 1.06 -19.20 12.88
C ASP A 58 -0.45 -19.48 12.85
N TYR A 59 -1.12 -19.25 11.72
CA TYR A 59 -2.58 -19.32 11.58
C TYR A 59 -3.01 -20.27 10.44
N ASP A 60 -2.47 -21.48 10.43
CA ASP A 60 -2.85 -22.56 9.51
C ASP A 60 -2.82 -22.14 8.03
N GLU A 61 -1.81 -21.40 7.57
CA GLU A 61 -1.69 -20.88 6.19
C GLU A 61 -2.74 -19.84 5.78
N ALA A 62 -3.51 -19.31 6.73
CA ALA A 62 -4.44 -18.21 6.48
C ALA A 62 -3.70 -16.88 6.23
N ILE A 63 -4.06 -16.17 5.16
CA ILE A 63 -3.65 -14.77 5.00
C ILE A 63 -4.30 -13.92 6.10
N VAL A 64 -3.58 -12.91 6.57
CA VAL A 64 -4.12 -11.93 7.52
C VAL A 64 -5.42 -11.31 6.99
N PRO A 65 -6.54 -11.40 7.74
CA PRO A 65 -7.79 -10.80 7.32
C PRO A 65 -7.73 -9.27 7.41
N TRP A 66 -8.57 -8.59 6.64
CA TRP A 66 -8.68 -7.13 6.75
C TRP A 66 -9.17 -6.69 8.15
N PHE A 67 -10.05 -7.49 8.76
CA PHE A 67 -10.66 -7.24 10.06
C PHE A 67 -11.13 -8.56 10.72
N LYS A 68 -10.94 -8.71 12.04
CA LYS A 68 -11.48 -9.84 12.83
C LYS A 68 -12.70 -9.42 13.66
N ILE A 69 -13.87 -10.04 13.40
CA ILE A 69 -15.15 -9.72 14.07
C ILE A 69 -15.26 -10.35 15.49
N ARG A 70 -14.71 -11.55 15.72
CA ARG A 70 -15.15 -12.42 16.85
C ARG A 70 -14.14 -12.72 17.96
N GLU A 71 -12.91 -12.23 17.90
CA GLU A 71 -11.86 -12.94 18.66
C GLU A 71 -11.42 -12.34 20.01
N TYR A 72 -11.73 -11.09 20.40
CA TYR A 72 -11.26 -10.59 21.71
C TYR A 72 -12.18 -9.52 22.34
N PRO A 73 -12.99 -9.88 23.35
CA PRO A 73 -13.71 -8.90 24.16
C PRO A 73 -12.72 -7.94 24.85
N GLY A 74 -12.85 -6.63 24.60
CA GLY A 74 -12.04 -5.59 25.25
C GLY A 74 -10.79 -5.12 24.49
N GLN A 75 -10.47 -5.66 23.31
CA GLN A 75 -9.38 -5.13 22.48
C GLN A 75 -9.78 -3.84 21.75
N PRO A 76 -8.85 -2.86 21.63
CA PRO A 76 -9.02 -1.68 20.77
C PRO A 76 -9.35 -2.06 19.31
N LEU A 77 -10.19 -1.28 18.61
CA LEU A 77 -10.62 -1.63 17.25
C LEU A 77 -9.44 -1.68 16.27
N ASN A 78 -8.45 -0.81 16.43
CA ASN A 78 -7.24 -0.74 15.59
C ASN A 78 -6.42 -2.04 15.64
N GLU A 79 -6.42 -2.78 16.75
CA GLU A 79 -5.72 -4.07 16.88
C GLU A 79 -6.40 -5.19 16.08
N ARG A 80 -7.67 -5.00 15.70
CA ARG A 80 -8.47 -6.00 15.00
C ARG A 80 -8.37 -5.91 13.49
N PHE A 81 -7.76 -4.86 12.95
CA PHE A 81 -7.50 -4.69 11.52
C PHE A 81 -6.16 -5.29 11.12
N TRP A 82 -5.97 -5.53 9.82
CA TRP A 82 -4.76 -6.15 9.26
C TRP A 82 -3.45 -5.59 9.85
N PHE A 83 -3.33 -4.27 9.98
CA PHE A 83 -2.11 -3.63 10.49
C PHE A 83 -1.90 -3.84 11.99
N GLY A 84 -3.00 -3.99 12.76
CA GLY A 84 -2.98 -4.37 14.17
C GLY A 84 -2.63 -5.84 14.36
N LEU A 85 -3.22 -6.72 13.55
CA LEU A 85 -2.96 -8.15 13.56
C LEU A 85 -1.51 -8.49 13.21
N LEU A 86 -0.87 -7.66 12.39
CA LEU A 86 0.54 -7.84 12.04
C LEU A 86 1.51 -7.30 13.11
N HIS A 87 1.05 -6.52 14.09
CA HIS A 87 1.90 -5.89 15.12
C HIS A 87 2.87 -6.85 15.85
N PRO A 88 2.51 -8.12 16.16
CA PRO A 88 3.47 -9.06 16.75
C PRO A 88 4.69 -9.34 15.85
N TYR A 89 4.50 -9.26 14.54
CA TYR A 89 5.52 -9.53 13.52
C TYR A 89 6.25 -8.25 13.08
N ILE A 90 5.51 -7.13 13.02
CA ILE A 90 6.06 -5.82 12.71
C ILE A 90 6.27 -5.07 14.04
N LYS A 91 7.52 -5.06 14.53
CA LYS A 91 7.90 -4.36 15.78
C LYS A 91 7.92 -2.83 15.61
N SER A 92 6.87 -2.27 15.02
CA SER A 92 6.68 -0.87 14.72
C SER A 92 5.57 -0.30 15.58
N THR A 93 5.79 0.89 16.14
CA THR A 93 4.79 1.57 16.96
C THR A 93 3.55 1.87 16.14
N LEU A 94 2.44 1.23 16.49
CA LEU A 94 1.11 1.73 16.17
C LEU A 94 0.86 2.95 17.06
N VAL A 95 0.41 4.06 16.51
CA VAL A 95 -0.03 5.20 17.34
C VAL A 95 -1.37 4.78 17.96
N PRO A 96 -1.43 4.48 19.27
CA PRO A 96 -2.68 4.06 19.89
C PRO A 96 -3.62 5.27 20.00
N PRO A 97 -4.94 5.07 19.86
CA PRO A 97 -5.90 6.12 20.16
C PRO A 97 -5.95 6.43 21.67
N ASP A 98 -6.36 7.65 22.04
CA ASP A 98 -6.50 8.10 23.43
C ASP A 98 -7.45 7.20 24.24
N PRO A 99 -7.18 6.95 25.54
CA PRO A 99 -8.06 6.15 26.40
C PRO A 99 -9.50 6.72 26.45
N GLY A 100 -10.50 5.88 26.21
CA GLY A 100 -11.92 6.28 26.20
C GLY A 100 -12.39 6.93 24.88
N ARG A 101 -11.49 7.12 23.91
CA ARG A 101 -11.82 7.35 22.51
C ARG A 101 -11.40 6.12 21.72
N THR A 102 -12.29 5.58 20.91
CA THR A 102 -11.92 4.47 20.03
C THR A 102 -10.92 4.90 18.95
N TYR A 103 -10.77 6.22 18.68
CA TYR A 103 -9.89 6.80 17.64
C TYR A 103 -9.39 8.21 18.01
N THR A 104 -8.16 8.54 17.63
CA THR A 104 -7.61 9.91 17.69
C THR A 104 -7.80 10.60 16.35
N VAL A 105 -8.62 11.65 16.34
CA VAL A 105 -8.74 12.57 15.19
C VAL A 105 -7.37 13.22 14.95
N GLY A 106 -6.80 13.06 13.76
CA GLY A 106 -5.53 13.68 13.33
C GLY A 106 -4.26 12.82 13.47
N GLY A 107 -4.37 11.55 13.85
CA GLY A 107 -3.22 10.64 13.92
C GLY A 107 -2.59 10.38 12.53
N GLN A 108 -1.27 10.54 12.44
CA GLN A 108 -0.46 10.21 11.26
C GLN A 108 0.31 8.91 11.51
N PRO A 109 0.54 8.07 10.48
CA PRO A 109 1.28 6.83 10.65
C PRO A 109 2.74 7.10 11.00
N ALA A 110 3.32 6.19 11.79
CA ALA A 110 4.72 6.22 12.20
C ALA A 110 5.41 4.88 11.90
N GLY A 111 6.75 4.90 11.96
CA GLY A 111 7.56 3.71 11.72
C GLY A 111 7.28 3.07 10.36
N LEU A 112 7.08 1.76 10.37
CA LEU A 112 6.86 0.94 9.18
C LEU A 112 5.61 1.36 8.39
N HIS A 113 4.58 1.86 9.07
CA HIS A 113 3.32 2.26 8.45
C HIS A 113 3.43 3.57 7.65
N ARG A 114 4.54 4.31 7.80
CA ARG A 114 4.76 5.57 7.10
C ARG A 114 5.64 5.37 5.86
N CYS A 115 5.07 5.60 4.68
CA CYS A 115 5.87 5.81 3.47
C CYS A 115 6.41 7.25 3.44
N PRO A 116 7.74 7.47 3.40
CA PRO A 116 8.33 8.82 3.32
C PRO A 116 8.10 9.58 2.01
N SER A 117 7.67 8.92 0.93
CA SER A 117 7.25 9.60 -0.32
C SER A 117 5.77 9.96 -0.35
N TRP A 118 4.97 9.42 0.56
CA TRP A 118 3.53 9.65 0.58
C TRP A 118 3.23 11.11 0.91
N SER A 119 2.34 11.72 0.13
CA SER A 119 1.71 12.99 0.45
C SER A 119 0.26 12.96 0.00
N GLN A 120 -0.59 13.66 0.75
CA GLN A 120 -2.00 13.82 0.39
C GLN A 120 -2.17 14.40 -1.01
N GLU A 121 -1.35 15.39 -1.38
CA GLU A 121 -1.38 16.01 -2.72
C GLU A 121 -1.17 14.97 -3.82
N ARG A 122 -0.12 14.14 -3.71
CA ARG A 122 0.18 13.09 -4.68
C ARG A 122 -0.92 12.03 -4.71
N TYR A 123 -1.39 11.61 -3.55
CA TYR A 123 -2.47 10.63 -3.44
C TYR A 123 -3.75 11.13 -4.13
N MET A 124 -4.19 12.36 -3.82
CA MET A 124 -5.37 12.95 -4.45
C MET A 124 -5.16 13.23 -5.95
N GLU A 125 -3.93 13.51 -6.40
CA GLU A 125 -3.62 13.57 -7.84
C GLU A 125 -3.87 12.22 -8.51
N GLY A 126 -3.50 11.11 -7.84
CA GLY A 126 -3.78 9.75 -8.30
C GLY A 126 -5.28 9.46 -8.38
N VAL A 127 -6.00 9.75 -7.29
CA VAL A 127 -7.48 9.58 -7.19
C VAL A 127 -8.21 10.34 -8.30
N ASN A 128 -7.76 11.54 -8.66
CA ASN A 128 -8.42 12.39 -9.63
C ASN A 128 -8.02 12.11 -11.09
N MET A 129 -7.18 11.11 -11.35
CA MET A 129 -6.86 10.77 -12.73
C MET A 129 -8.06 10.16 -13.45
N PRO A 130 -8.26 10.38 -14.76
CA PRO A 130 -9.41 9.83 -15.49
C PRO A 130 -9.54 8.31 -15.46
N ASP A 131 -8.42 7.60 -15.24
CA ASP A 131 -8.33 6.15 -15.13
C ASP A 131 -8.50 5.64 -13.68
N CYS A 132 -8.62 6.54 -12.71
CA CYS A 132 -8.98 6.24 -11.33
C CYS A 132 -10.35 6.84 -11.05
N TYR A 133 -11.36 6.00 -10.80
CA TYR A 133 -12.78 6.40 -10.73
C TYR A 133 -12.97 7.75 -10.00
N PRO A 134 -13.12 8.86 -10.76
CA PRO A 134 -12.98 10.17 -10.16
C PRO A 134 -14.18 10.45 -9.27
N GLY A 135 -13.91 10.80 -8.00
CA GLY A 135 -14.94 11.07 -6.98
C GLY A 135 -15.28 9.91 -6.05
N GLU A 136 -14.71 8.70 -6.21
CA GLU A 136 -14.98 7.60 -5.29
C GLU A 136 -14.45 7.83 -3.86
N MET A 137 -13.43 8.68 -3.70
CA MET A 137 -12.82 8.98 -2.39
C MET A 137 -13.43 10.20 -1.68
N ASP A 138 -14.20 11.03 -2.38
CA ASP A 138 -14.81 12.25 -1.81
C ASP A 138 -15.67 11.98 -0.56
N PRO A 139 -16.45 10.88 -0.49
CA PRO A 139 -17.21 10.54 0.72
C PRO A 139 -16.30 10.33 1.95
N TYR A 140 -15.09 9.83 1.73
CA TYR A 140 -14.16 9.43 2.79
C TYR A 140 -13.12 10.52 3.14
N TRP A 141 -13.08 11.64 2.40
CA TRP A 141 -12.00 12.64 2.49
C TRP A 141 -12.43 14.05 2.95
N PRO A 142 -11.84 14.68 4.00
CA PRO A 142 -10.65 14.23 4.71
C PRO A 142 -10.94 13.12 5.73
N PRO A 143 -10.03 12.14 5.88
CA PRO A 143 -10.16 11.12 6.89
C PRO A 143 -9.98 11.71 8.29
N THR A 144 -10.61 11.09 9.27
CA THR A 144 -10.40 11.44 10.68
C THR A 144 -9.05 10.95 11.19
N GLN A 145 -8.56 9.80 10.70
CA GLN A 145 -7.28 9.22 11.09
C GLN A 145 -6.66 8.44 9.94
N VAL A 146 -5.32 8.46 9.83
CA VAL A 146 -4.57 7.61 8.89
C VAL A 146 -3.71 6.64 9.70
N PHE A 147 -3.95 5.33 9.50
CA PHE A 147 -3.22 4.26 10.20
C PHE A 147 -1.99 3.80 9.44
N ALA A 148 -2.02 3.85 8.10
CA ALA A 148 -0.90 3.49 7.25
C ALA A 148 -0.96 4.19 5.89
N HIS A 149 0.21 4.47 5.31
CA HIS A 149 0.39 4.86 3.90
C HIS A 149 0.44 3.64 2.96
N TYR A 150 -0.18 2.55 3.38
CA TYR A 150 -0.23 1.26 2.70
C TYR A 150 -1.63 0.70 2.80
N GLY A 151 -2.05 -0.02 1.77
CA GLY A 151 -3.28 -0.78 1.75
C GLY A 151 -2.97 -2.26 1.53
N ILE A 152 -3.56 -3.14 2.33
CA ILE A 152 -3.68 -4.55 1.98
C ILE A 152 -4.81 -4.69 0.96
N VAL A 153 -4.80 -5.69 0.09
CA VAL A 153 -5.99 -5.99 -0.72
C VAL A 153 -6.95 -6.82 0.18
N PHE A 154 -8.26 -6.53 0.24
CA PHE A 154 -9.15 -7.11 1.28
C PHE A 154 -9.78 -8.43 0.91
N GLN A 155 -9.86 -9.32 1.89
CA GLN A 155 -10.88 -10.36 1.97
C GLN A 155 -12.10 -9.81 2.71
N MET A 156 -13.24 -9.63 2.04
CA MET A 156 -14.52 -9.25 2.68
C MET A 156 -15.35 -10.46 3.17
N ALA A 157 -14.80 -11.68 3.11
CA ALA A 157 -15.49 -12.87 3.56
C ALA A 157 -15.48 -12.98 5.11
N SER A 158 -16.63 -13.38 5.67
CA SER A 158 -16.78 -13.64 7.11
C SER A 158 -16.15 -14.95 7.59
N ARG A 159 -15.69 -15.79 6.65
CA ARG A 159 -14.94 -17.02 6.90
C ARG A 159 -13.52 -16.84 6.38
N ILE A 160 -12.55 -17.14 7.25
CA ILE A 160 -11.12 -17.18 6.90
C ILE A 160 -10.86 -18.61 6.48
N GLY A 161 -10.77 -18.83 5.17
CA GLY A 161 -10.28 -20.07 4.60
C GLY A 161 -8.77 -20.14 4.81
N SER A 162 -8.29 -21.27 5.29
CA SER A 162 -6.89 -21.48 5.69
C SER A 162 -6.02 -22.02 4.55
N GLY A 163 -6.59 -22.51 3.44
CA GLY A 163 -5.84 -23.12 2.35
C GLY A 163 -5.21 -24.48 2.71
N THR A 164 -5.54 -25.02 3.89
CA THR A 164 -5.08 -26.33 4.39
C THR A 164 -5.80 -27.49 3.71
N GLN A 165 -5.36 -28.73 3.98
CA GLN A 165 -6.07 -29.91 3.49
C GLN A 165 -7.49 -30.04 4.08
N GLN A 166 -7.69 -29.56 5.31
CA GLN A 166 -8.95 -29.63 6.04
C GLN A 166 -9.89 -28.48 5.67
N ASP A 167 -9.34 -27.34 5.23
CA ASP A 167 -10.08 -26.18 4.78
C ASP A 167 -9.35 -25.55 3.57
N PRO A 168 -9.54 -26.15 2.37
CA PRO A 168 -8.73 -25.86 1.18
C PRO A 168 -9.13 -24.56 0.48
N PHE A 169 -10.15 -23.89 1.01
CA PHE A 169 -10.60 -22.59 0.55
C PHE A 169 -9.58 -21.53 0.94
N PHE A 170 -9.25 -20.70 -0.02
CA PHE A 170 -8.35 -19.56 0.10
C PHE A 170 -9.10 -18.32 -0.40
N HIS A 171 -9.43 -17.44 0.53
CA HIS A 171 -10.06 -16.18 0.18
C HIS A 171 -8.99 -15.15 -0.13
N PHE A 172 -8.86 -14.84 -1.41
CA PHE A 172 -7.82 -13.96 -1.86
C PHE A 172 -8.16 -12.48 -1.56
N PRO A 173 -7.16 -11.65 -1.29
CA PRO A 173 -7.25 -10.20 -1.42
C PRO A 173 -7.98 -9.75 -2.71
N GLY A 174 -9.18 -9.18 -2.60
CA GLY A 174 -9.96 -8.66 -3.73
C GLY A 174 -11.11 -9.59 -4.17
N SER A 175 -11.31 -10.72 -3.50
CA SER A 175 -12.53 -11.51 -3.66
C SER A 175 -13.73 -10.73 -3.11
N LEU A 176 -14.43 -9.99 -3.96
CA LEU A 176 -15.67 -9.30 -3.61
C LEU A 176 -16.77 -10.34 -3.37
N CYS A 177 -17.34 -10.37 -2.16
CA CYS A 177 -18.58 -11.07 -1.86
C CYS A 177 -19.72 -10.07 -1.74
N TYR A 178 -20.16 -9.42 -2.83
CA TYR A 178 -21.45 -8.73 -2.83
C TYR A 178 -22.06 -8.70 -4.23
N PRO A 179 -23.31 -9.15 -4.45
CA PRO A 179 -24.35 -9.57 -3.49
C PRO A 179 -24.38 -11.10 -3.21
N PRO A 180 -25.19 -11.57 -2.23
CA PRO A 180 -25.32 -12.98 -1.84
C PRO A 180 -25.74 -13.95 -2.97
N SER A 181 -26.27 -13.42 -4.07
CA SER A 181 -26.67 -14.18 -5.27
C SER A 181 -25.51 -14.49 -6.23
N MET A 182 -24.33 -13.90 -6.03
CA MET A 182 -23.15 -14.07 -6.89
C MET A 182 -22.02 -14.85 -6.21
N GLY A 183 -22.32 -15.63 -5.16
CA GLY A 183 -21.43 -16.64 -4.57
C GLY A 183 -19.96 -16.22 -4.56
N GLY A 184 -19.60 -15.29 -3.67
CA GLY A 184 -18.32 -14.61 -3.81
C GLY A 184 -17.13 -15.58 -3.97
N LEU A 185 -16.24 -15.19 -4.87
CA LEU A 185 -15.25 -16.06 -5.49
C LEU A 185 -14.24 -16.55 -4.45
N THR A 186 -14.58 -17.65 -3.79
CA THR A 186 -13.67 -18.43 -2.98
C THR A 186 -12.85 -19.27 -3.93
N ARG A 187 -11.52 -19.26 -3.77
CA ARG A 187 -10.61 -19.98 -4.66
C ARG A 187 -9.81 -21.00 -3.85
N TYR A 188 -9.41 -22.09 -4.46
CA TYR A 188 -8.44 -23.00 -3.87
C TYR A 188 -7.04 -22.43 -4.09
N MET A 189 -6.13 -22.62 -3.13
CA MET A 189 -4.72 -22.22 -3.28
C MET A 189 -4.09 -22.66 -4.63
N PRO A 190 -4.35 -23.88 -5.18
CA PRO A 190 -3.85 -24.31 -6.49
C PRO A 190 -4.42 -23.55 -7.71
N GLU A 191 -5.48 -22.76 -7.54
CA GLU A 191 -6.04 -21.92 -8.60
C GLU A 191 -5.20 -20.65 -8.81
N ILE A 192 -4.33 -20.29 -7.86
CA ILE A 192 -3.40 -19.18 -8.01
C ILE A 192 -2.24 -19.60 -8.93
N LYS A 193 -2.38 -19.31 -10.23
CA LYS A 193 -1.37 -19.68 -11.24
C LYS A 193 -0.09 -18.85 -11.17
N ARG A 194 -0.16 -17.61 -10.68
CA ARG A 194 0.95 -16.65 -10.74
C ARG A 194 1.12 -15.85 -9.43
N PRO A 195 1.59 -16.46 -8.34
CA PRO A 195 1.80 -15.77 -7.06
C PRO A 195 2.69 -14.50 -7.19
N ALA A 196 3.66 -14.52 -8.10
CA ALA A 196 4.55 -13.39 -8.40
C ALA A 196 3.86 -12.23 -9.18
N GLU A 197 2.60 -12.40 -9.58
CA GLU A 197 1.80 -11.39 -10.25
C GLU A 197 0.52 -11.07 -9.47
N THR A 198 0.45 -11.51 -8.21
CA THR A 198 -0.74 -11.42 -7.39
C THR A 198 -0.46 -10.47 -6.21
N ILE A 199 -0.99 -9.24 -6.26
CA ILE A 199 -0.74 -8.20 -5.23
C ILE A 199 -1.37 -8.59 -3.89
N LEU A 200 -0.62 -8.42 -2.81
CA LEU A 200 -1.07 -8.61 -1.43
C LEU A 200 -1.21 -7.27 -0.69
N ILE A 201 -0.20 -6.42 -0.79
CA ILE A 201 -0.14 -5.10 -0.18
C ILE A 201 0.61 -4.15 -1.11
N GLY A 202 0.35 -2.85 -1.01
CA GLY A 202 1.07 -1.85 -1.76
C GLY A 202 0.94 -0.47 -1.15
N ASP A 203 1.61 0.49 -1.77
CA ASP A 203 1.40 1.90 -1.47
C ASP A 203 -0.09 2.22 -1.64
N GLY A 204 -0.59 3.11 -0.79
CA GLY A 204 -2.01 3.44 -0.74
C GLY A 204 -2.35 4.17 0.54
N ILE A 205 -3.49 3.84 1.13
CA ILE A 205 -3.87 4.37 2.44
C ILE A 205 -4.75 3.40 3.20
N THR A 206 -4.53 3.27 4.50
CA THR A 206 -5.49 2.71 5.46
C THR A 206 -5.89 3.82 6.41
N MET A 207 -7.17 4.18 6.43
CA MET A 207 -7.69 5.34 7.14
C MET A 207 -9.06 5.08 7.78
N LEU A 208 -9.47 5.95 8.70
CA LEU A 208 -10.83 6.04 9.20
C LEU A 208 -11.55 7.16 8.43
N ASP A 209 -12.77 6.90 7.96
CA ASP A 209 -13.56 7.88 7.22
C ASP A 209 -13.96 9.11 8.07
N LYS A 210 -14.79 9.99 7.51
CA LYS A 210 -15.31 11.20 8.19
C LYS A 210 -16.17 10.89 9.41
N GLY A 211 -16.56 9.63 9.63
CA GLY A 211 -17.38 9.17 10.74
C GLY A 211 -16.66 8.18 11.66
N PRO A 212 -17.29 7.78 12.77
CA PRO A 212 -16.68 6.84 13.72
C PRO A 212 -16.78 5.35 13.29
N THR A 213 -17.15 5.05 12.04
CA THR A 213 -17.77 3.75 11.72
C THR A 213 -17.13 2.93 10.62
N TYR A 214 -16.28 3.49 9.74
CA TYR A 214 -15.68 2.70 8.64
C TYR A 214 -14.19 2.94 8.48
N VAL A 215 -13.42 1.84 8.57
CA VAL A 215 -12.04 1.82 8.09
C VAL A 215 -12.07 1.64 6.58
N VAL A 216 -11.49 2.62 5.90
CA VAL A 216 -11.36 2.68 4.45
C VAL A 216 -9.92 2.33 4.12
N ILE A 217 -9.75 1.46 3.14
CA ILE A 217 -8.43 1.11 2.67
C ILE A 217 -8.45 1.17 1.15
N SER A 218 -7.43 1.81 0.61
CA SER A 218 -7.30 2.11 -0.81
C SER A 218 -5.91 1.69 -1.28
N ILE A 219 -5.86 0.99 -2.41
CA ILE A 219 -4.67 0.60 -3.14
C ILE A 219 -5.00 0.45 -4.63
N GLY A 220 -4.10 0.91 -5.51
CA GLY A 220 -4.27 0.77 -6.96
C GLY A 220 -3.96 2.05 -7.73
N CYS A 221 -4.94 2.53 -8.51
CA CYS A 221 -4.82 3.71 -9.36
C CYS A 221 -4.53 5.00 -8.57
N GLU A 222 -5.13 5.13 -7.39
CA GLU A 222 -4.95 6.22 -6.42
C GLU A 222 -3.51 6.33 -5.94
N SER A 223 -2.75 5.24 -6.05
CA SER A 223 -1.37 5.14 -5.59
C SER A 223 -0.37 5.47 -6.70
N ALA A 224 -0.83 5.61 -7.94
CA ALA A 224 0.02 5.78 -9.13
C ALA A 224 0.96 7.00 -9.10
N LYS A 225 0.74 7.95 -8.18
CA LYS A 225 1.57 9.15 -7.99
C LYS A 225 2.35 9.22 -6.69
N ILE A 226 2.25 8.20 -5.83
CA ILE A 226 2.95 8.22 -4.53
C ILE A 226 4.46 8.40 -4.74
N HIS A 227 5.02 7.74 -5.76
CA HIS A 227 6.37 8.01 -6.25
C HIS A 227 6.35 8.73 -7.60
N GLN A 228 7.49 9.35 -7.95
CA GLN A 228 7.66 10.07 -9.22
C GLN A 228 7.32 9.22 -10.45
N ASP A 229 7.59 7.91 -10.38
CA ASP A 229 7.45 7.00 -11.51
C ASP A 229 6.37 5.92 -11.31
N GLY A 230 5.65 5.86 -10.18
CA GLY A 230 4.61 4.85 -9.95
C GLY A 230 4.37 4.52 -8.48
N ALA A 231 4.11 3.23 -8.18
CA ALA A 231 3.79 2.72 -6.85
C ALA A 231 4.50 1.39 -6.56
N ASN A 232 4.79 1.12 -5.29
CA ASN A 232 5.35 -0.12 -4.81
C ASN A 232 4.25 -1.10 -4.42
N PHE A 233 4.47 -2.35 -4.77
CA PHE A 233 3.58 -3.45 -4.43
C PHE A 233 4.42 -4.64 -3.95
N THR A 234 3.84 -5.39 -3.03
CA THR A 234 4.33 -6.68 -2.56
C THR A 234 3.33 -7.75 -2.95
N PHE A 235 3.84 -8.86 -3.46
CA PHE A 235 3.07 -9.94 -4.06
C PHE A 235 2.93 -11.10 -3.09
N LEU A 236 2.10 -12.07 -3.47
CA LEU A 236 1.74 -13.21 -2.63
C LEU A 236 2.94 -14.08 -2.24
N ASP A 237 3.96 -14.18 -3.10
CA ASP A 237 5.22 -14.88 -2.81
C ASP A 237 6.19 -14.06 -1.92
N GLY A 238 5.79 -12.86 -1.48
CA GLY A 238 6.56 -11.96 -0.62
C GLY A 238 7.60 -11.09 -1.34
N HIS A 239 7.78 -11.19 -2.66
CA HIS A 239 8.64 -10.24 -3.36
C HIS A 239 7.93 -8.89 -3.49
N ALA A 240 8.71 -7.82 -3.56
CA ALA A 240 8.20 -6.46 -3.71
C ALA A 240 8.85 -5.80 -4.93
N LYS A 241 8.06 -5.06 -5.72
CA LYS A 241 8.56 -4.29 -6.86
C LYS A 241 7.83 -2.97 -7.02
N ASN A 242 8.53 -2.00 -7.59
CA ASN A 242 7.90 -0.79 -8.06
C ASN A 242 7.26 -1.05 -9.44
N ILE A 243 5.97 -0.76 -9.56
CA ILE A 243 5.25 -0.75 -10.83
C ILE A 243 5.22 0.69 -11.32
N LYS A 244 5.80 0.93 -12.50
CA LYS A 244 5.79 2.24 -13.12
C LYS A 244 4.38 2.66 -13.52
N ARG A 245 4.13 3.97 -13.59
CA ARG A 245 2.90 4.56 -14.11
C ARG A 245 2.72 4.10 -15.56
N ASN A 246 1.75 3.22 -15.76
CA ASN A 246 1.21 2.79 -17.05
C ASN A 246 2.23 2.23 -18.09
N PRO A 247 2.66 0.95 -18.01
CA PRO A 247 3.24 0.29 -19.18
C PRO A 247 2.20 -0.54 -19.96
N GLU A 248 1.26 -1.21 -19.30
CA GLU A 248 0.19 -2.01 -19.93
C GLU A 248 -1.03 -2.02 -18.99
N ARG A 249 -2.17 -1.57 -19.50
CA ARG A 249 -3.44 -1.54 -18.73
C ARG A 249 -3.77 -2.92 -18.14
N TYR A 250 -4.40 -2.85 -16.98
CA TYR A 250 -4.91 -3.87 -16.06
C TYR A 250 -5.88 -4.91 -16.64
N LEU A 251 -5.83 -5.22 -17.93
CA LEU A 251 -6.73 -6.18 -18.58
C LEU A 251 -5.89 -6.88 -19.66
N GLN A 252 -5.33 -8.03 -19.28
CA GLN A 252 -4.84 -9.01 -20.23
C GLN A 252 -5.90 -10.09 -20.40
N SER A 253 -5.99 -10.67 -21.59
CA SER A 253 -6.87 -11.80 -21.85
C SER A 253 -6.08 -13.05 -22.22
N THR A 254 -6.60 -14.21 -21.82
CA THR A 254 -6.10 -15.53 -22.24
C THR A 254 -7.29 -16.46 -22.52
N VAL A 255 -7.04 -17.61 -23.13
CA VAL A 255 -8.08 -18.63 -23.37
C VAL A 255 -7.87 -19.79 -22.41
N GLU A 256 -8.84 -20.02 -21.52
CA GLU A 256 -8.88 -21.13 -20.57
C GLU A 256 -10.14 -21.94 -20.83
N ASN A 257 -10.03 -23.26 -21.05
CA ASN A 257 -11.16 -24.15 -21.38
C ASN A 257 -12.06 -23.68 -22.55
N GLY A 258 -11.50 -22.93 -23.51
CA GLY A 258 -12.25 -22.39 -24.65
C GLY A 258 -13.02 -21.09 -24.36
N GLN A 259 -12.91 -20.53 -23.15
CA GLN A 259 -13.46 -19.23 -22.79
C GLN A 259 -12.35 -18.17 -22.75
N THR A 260 -12.67 -16.96 -23.21
CA THR A 260 -11.76 -15.81 -23.09
C THR A 260 -11.89 -15.21 -21.70
N VAL A 261 -10.81 -15.34 -20.94
CA VAL A 261 -10.69 -14.91 -19.57
C VAL A 261 -9.95 -13.59 -19.53
N TRP A 262 -10.52 -12.59 -18.86
CA TRP A 262 -9.88 -11.30 -18.63
C TRP A 262 -9.34 -11.23 -17.21
N PHE A 263 -8.05 -10.92 -17.06
CA PHE A 263 -7.43 -10.72 -15.76
C PHE A 263 -6.71 -9.39 -15.73
N SER A 264 -6.77 -8.74 -14.57
CA SER A 264 -5.83 -7.68 -14.27
C SER A 264 -4.50 -8.28 -13.91
N ARG A 265 -3.46 -7.92 -14.69
CA ARG A 265 -2.08 -8.42 -14.59
C ARG A 265 -1.51 -8.44 -13.16
N TYR A 266 -2.12 -7.68 -12.25
CA TYR A 266 -1.70 -7.61 -10.85
C TYR A 266 -2.80 -7.91 -9.80
N PHE A 267 -4.07 -7.97 -10.22
CA PHE A 267 -5.23 -8.27 -9.36
C PHE A 267 -5.91 -9.58 -9.79
N CYS A 268 -5.14 -10.52 -10.36
CA CYS A 268 -5.63 -11.67 -11.12
C CYS A 268 -6.87 -12.34 -10.50
N PHE A 269 -7.94 -12.44 -11.31
CA PHE A 269 -8.76 -13.64 -11.40
C PHE A 269 -9.20 -13.89 -12.83
N SER A 270 -9.32 -15.17 -13.14
CA SER A 270 -10.00 -15.69 -14.30
C SER A 270 -11.52 -15.62 -14.07
N MET A 271 -12.26 -14.90 -14.91
CA MET A 271 -13.70 -15.07 -15.02
C MET A 271 -13.96 -16.29 -15.90
N GLU A 272 -14.34 -17.41 -15.30
CA GLU A 272 -15.10 -18.46 -15.99
C GLU A 272 -16.49 -17.93 -16.40
#